data_AF-A0A1Q8TPS7-F1
#
_entry.id   AF-A0A1Q8TPS7-F1
#
_cell.length_a   1.000
_cell.length_b   1.000
_cell.length_c   1.000
_cell.angle_alpha   90.00
_cell.angle_beta   90.00
_cell.angle_gamma   90.00
#
_symmetry.space_group_name_H-M   'P 1'
#
loop_
_entity.id
_entity.type
_entity.pdbx_description
1 polymer ?
#
loop_
_entity_poly.entity_id
_entity_poly.type
_entity_poly.pdbx_seq_one_letter_code
_entity_poly.pdbx_strand_id
1 'polypeptide(L)'
;MALRSKLADAISNRMLLPAWFTTVLGPAPPARNTDRWLECATRVLLYRLTYRVTDQVLALGTRPDPEDEHRHGWWEELRTALRPW
;
A
#
# COMPACT_ATOMS: atom_id res chain seq x y z
N MET A 1 11.32 4.02 10.33
CA MET A 1 10.91 5.44 10.13
C MET A 1 11.16 5.97 8.72
N ALA A 2 12.26 5.64 8.03
CA ALA A 2 12.58 6.24 6.72
C ALA A 2 11.51 6.09 5.62
N LEU A 3 10.86 4.93 5.48
CA LEU A 3 9.89 4.70 4.41
C LEU A 3 8.61 5.55 4.57
N ARG A 4 8.10 5.65 5.81
CA ARG A 4 6.93 6.48 6.12
C ARG A 4 7.21 7.97 5.87
N SER A 5 8.36 8.45 6.28
CA SER A 5 8.78 9.84 6.03
C SER A 5 8.94 10.14 4.53
N LYS A 6 9.53 9.21 3.76
CA LYS A 6 9.64 9.34 2.29
C LYS A 6 8.28 9.37 1.60
N LEU A 7 7.33 8.54 2.05
CA LEU A 7 5.97 8.57 1.52
C LEU A 7 5.28 9.90 1.84
N ALA A 8 5.35 10.36 3.09
CA ALA A 8 4.77 11.63 3.49
C ALA A 8 5.35 12.81 2.70
N ASP A 9 6.67 12.82 2.48
CA ASP A 9 7.34 13.81 1.64
C ASP A 9 6.87 13.76 0.18
N ALA A 10 6.81 12.57 -0.43
CA ALA A 10 6.34 12.41 -1.81
C ALA A 10 4.90 12.92 -2.02
N ILE A 11 4.02 12.65 -1.06
CA ILE A 11 2.63 13.16 -1.08
C ILE A 11 2.61 14.68 -0.91
N SER A 12 3.40 15.21 0.04
CA SER A 12 3.47 16.66 0.31
C SER A 12 3.99 17.43 -0.91
N ASN A 13 4.96 16.86 -1.61
CA ASN A 13 5.55 17.39 -2.84
C ASN A 13 4.71 17.11 -4.10
N ARG A 14 3.50 16.53 -3.95
CA ARG A 14 2.58 16.19 -5.06
C ARG A 14 3.25 15.41 -6.18
N MET A 15 4.14 14.49 -5.83
CA MET A 15 4.80 13.63 -6.81
C MET A 15 3.74 12.78 -7.53
N LEU A 16 4.03 12.42 -8.79
CA LEU A 16 3.19 11.49 -9.54
C LEU A 16 3.24 10.11 -8.88
N LEU A 17 2.18 9.79 -8.14
CA LEU A 17 2.03 8.50 -7.49
C LEU A 17 1.61 7.45 -8.53
N PRO A 18 2.02 6.18 -8.37
CA PRO A 18 1.58 5.11 -9.24
C PRO A 18 0.05 4.96 -9.25
N ALA A 19 -0.52 4.53 -10.38
CA ALA A 19 -1.96 4.38 -10.54
C ALA A 19 -2.58 3.51 -9.44
N TRP A 20 -2.01 2.33 -9.16
CA TRP A 20 -2.48 1.45 -8.07
C TRP A 20 -2.60 2.15 -6.71
N PHE A 21 -1.74 3.13 -6.42
CA PHE A 21 -1.74 3.82 -5.14
C PHE A 21 -2.95 4.74 -5.07
N THR A 22 -3.12 5.58 -6.10
CA THR A 22 -4.21 6.54 -6.18
C THR A 22 -5.57 5.88 -6.31
N THR A 23 -5.66 4.70 -6.91
CA THR A 23 -6.93 3.98 -7.09
C THR A 23 -7.39 3.26 -5.83
N VAL A 24 -6.46 2.77 -5.01
CA VAL A 24 -6.78 1.98 -3.81
C VAL A 24 -6.77 2.81 -2.52
N LEU A 25 -5.88 3.79 -2.40
CA LEU A 25 -5.74 4.62 -1.19
C LEU A 25 -6.17 6.06 -1.42
N GLY A 26 -6.45 6.45 -2.66
CA GLY A 26 -6.67 7.85 -3.02
C GLY A 26 -5.36 8.64 -3.19
N PRO A 27 -5.44 9.86 -3.76
CA PRO A 27 -4.27 10.68 -4.04
C PRO A 27 -3.68 11.37 -2.80
N ALA A 28 -4.42 11.41 -1.69
CA ALA A 28 -4.01 12.09 -0.45
C ALA A 28 -4.65 11.44 0.77
N PRO A 29 -4.03 11.57 1.96
CA PRO A 29 -4.63 11.08 3.19
C PRO A 29 -5.94 11.80 3.51
N PRO A 30 -6.96 11.09 4.03
CA PRO A 30 -8.20 11.69 4.48
C PRO A 30 -7.99 12.59 5.69
N ALA A 31 -8.82 13.63 5.84
CA ALA A 31 -8.72 14.60 6.94
C ALA A 31 -8.88 13.97 8.35
N ARG A 32 -9.50 12.79 8.43
CA ARG A 32 -9.57 11.95 9.63
C ARG A 32 -8.83 10.65 9.34
N ASN A 33 -8.13 10.11 10.34
CA ASN A 33 -7.38 8.85 10.25
C ASN A 33 -6.10 8.89 9.38
N THR A 34 -5.47 10.05 9.23
CA THR A 34 -4.20 10.22 8.50
C THR A 34 -3.12 9.22 8.92
N ASP A 35 -2.95 8.98 10.22
CA ASP A 35 -1.95 8.03 10.72
C ASP A 35 -2.24 6.60 10.27
N ARG A 36 -3.50 6.16 10.37
CA ARG A 36 -3.93 4.82 9.95
C ARG A 36 -3.79 4.64 8.43
N TRP A 37 -4.08 5.70 7.67
CA TRP A 37 -3.88 5.72 6.23
C TRP A 37 -2.39 5.60 5.87
N LEU A 38 -1.53 6.40 6.52
CA LEU A 38 -0.07 6.35 6.30
C LEU A 38 0.53 5.00 6.69
N GLU A 39 0.05 4.41 7.78
CA GLU A 39 0.43 3.08 8.21
C GLU A 39 0.02 2.03 7.16
N CYS A 40 -1.23 2.06 6.69
CA CYS A 40 -1.73 1.17 5.65
C CYS A 40 -0.88 1.28 4.36
N ALA A 41 -0.67 2.51 3.88
CA ALA A 41 0.14 2.79 2.71
C ALA A 41 1.59 2.29 2.86
N THR A 42 2.20 2.50 4.03
CA THR A 42 3.56 2.02 4.33
C THR A 42 3.61 0.49 4.34
N ARG A 43 2.61 -0.20 4.91
CA ARG A 43 2.55 -1.66 4.92
C ARG A 43 2.38 -2.24 3.52
N VAL A 44 1.59 -1.60 2.65
CA VAL A 44 1.46 -2.00 1.23
C VAL A 44 2.79 -1.82 0.49
N LEU A 45 3.47 -0.69 0.66
CA LEU A 45 4.79 -0.48 0.06
C LEU A 45 5.81 -1.51 0.54
N LEU A 46 5.80 -1.83 1.83
CA LEU A 46 6.66 -2.88 2.39
C LEU A 46 6.37 -4.24 1.75
N TYR A 47 5.11 -4.64 1.65
CA TYR A 47 4.72 -5.89 0.98
C TYR A 47 5.22 -5.94 -0.47
N ARG A 48 5.02 -4.85 -1.22
CA ARG A 48 5.48 -4.76 -2.61
C ARG A 48 6.99 -4.85 -2.73
N LEU A 49 7.74 -4.27 -1.80
CA LEU A 49 9.21 -4.39 -1.76
C LEU A 49 9.65 -5.81 -1.42
N THR A 50 9.04 -6.44 -0.41
CA THR A 50 9.35 -7.80 0.04
C THR A 50 9.13 -8.82 -1.07
N TYR A 51 8.00 -8.75 -1.77
CA TYR A 51 7.62 -9.71 -2.81
C TYR A 51 7.86 -9.21 -4.23
N ARG A 52 8.60 -8.11 -4.39
CA ARG A 52 8.96 -7.50 -5.68
C ARG A 52 7.75 -7.31 -6.61
N VAL A 53 6.64 -6.82 -6.06
CA VAL A 53 5.41 -6.58 -6.83
C VAL A 53 5.62 -5.37 -7.73
N THR A 54 5.68 -5.62 -9.04
CA THR A 54 5.84 -4.59 -10.09
C THR A 54 4.55 -4.18 -10.77
N ASP A 55 3.43 -4.81 -10.41
CA ASP A 55 2.11 -4.55 -11.01
C ASP A 55 1.72 -3.07 -10.85
N GLN A 56 1.41 -2.40 -11.96
CA GLN A 56 1.13 -0.97 -11.99
C GLN A 56 -0.32 -0.63 -11.60
N VAL A 57 -1.22 -1.63 -11.62
CA VAL A 57 -2.66 -1.47 -11.43
C VAL A 57 -3.11 -2.06 -10.10
N LEU A 58 -2.66 -3.27 -9.76
CA LEU A 58 -3.02 -3.95 -8.52
C LEU A 58 -2.05 -3.57 -7.41
N ALA A 59 -2.58 -3.01 -6.31
CA ALA A 59 -1.77 -2.58 -5.16
C ALA A 59 -0.94 -3.72 -4.56
N LEU A 60 -1.54 -4.91 -4.44
CA LEU A 60 -0.91 -6.11 -3.88
C LEU A 60 -0.43 -7.10 -4.96
N GLY A 61 -0.58 -6.75 -6.25
CA GLY A 61 -0.36 -7.69 -7.35
C GLY A 61 -1.41 -8.79 -7.42
N THR A 62 -1.12 -9.83 -8.20
CA THR A 62 -1.96 -11.03 -8.29
C THR A 62 -2.04 -11.74 -6.93
N ARG A 63 -3.15 -12.45 -6.70
CA ARG A 63 -3.30 -13.29 -5.50
C ARG A 63 -2.13 -14.27 -5.42
N PRO A 64 -1.42 -14.36 -4.28
CA PRO A 64 -0.33 -15.31 -4.11
C PRO A 64 -0.84 -16.75 -4.10
N ASP A 65 0.07 -17.68 -4.38
CA ASP A 65 -0.20 -19.12 -4.29
C ASP A 65 -0.64 -19.49 -2.86
N PRO A 66 -1.73 -20.26 -2.69
CA PRO A 66 -2.12 -20.75 -1.37
C PRO A 66 -1.06 -21.63 -0.68
N GLU A 67 -0.10 -22.21 -1.41
CA GLU A 67 1.01 -22.96 -0.82
C GLU A 67 2.00 -22.06 -0.04
N ASP A 68 2.07 -20.76 -0.37
CA ASP A 68 2.83 -19.77 0.41
C ASP A 68 1.91 -19.15 1.46
N GLU A 69 1.64 -19.91 2.53
CA GLU A 69 0.73 -19.53 3.62
C GLU A 69 1.10 -18.16 4.23
N HIS A 70 2.39 -17.87 4.33
CA HIS A 70 2.86 -16.61 4.92
C HIS A 70 2.54 -15.41 4.03
N ARG A 71 2.86 -15.49 2.73
CA ARG A 71 2.53 -14.42 1.78
C ARG A 71 1.03 -14.28 1.60
N HIS A 72 0.31 -15.39 1.57
CA HIS A 72 -1.16 -15.41 1.44
C HIS A 72 -1.84 -14.74 2.63
N GLY A 73 -1.45 -15.09 3.86
CA GLY A 73 -1.96 -14.46 5.07
C GLY A 73 -1.74 -12.94 5.08
N TRP A 74 -0.52 -12.50 4.78
CA TRP A 74 -0.22 -11.06 4.73
C TRP A 74 -0.98 -10.35 3.59
N TRP A 75 -1.16 -11.01 2.45
CA TRP A 75 -1.97 -10.48 1.36
C TRP A 75 -3.45 -10.28 1.77
N GLU A 76 -4.06 -11.26 2.43
CA GLU A 76 -5.46 -11.15 2.89
C GLU A 76 -5.63 -10.07 3.98
N GLU A 77 -4.67 -9.95 4.91
CA GLU A 77 -4.65 -8.89 5.91
C GLU A 77 -4.63 -7.49 5.26
N LEU A 78 -3.71 -7.27 4.32
CA LEU A 78 -3.61 -6.00 3.61
C LEU A 78 -4.84 -5.72 2.77
N ARG A 79 -5.35 -6.73 2.06
CA ARG A 79 -6.59 -6.60 1.29
C ARG A 79 -7.76 -6.16 2.19
N THR A 80 -7.82 -6.67 3.41
CA THR A 80 -8.85 -6.29 4.39
C THR A 80 -8.62 -4.88 4.94
N ALA A 81 -7.37 -4.52 5.23
CA ALA A 81 -6.99 -3.19 5.70
C ALA A 81 -7.21 -2.08 4.66
N LEU A 82 -7.25 -2.43 3.36
CA LEU A 82 -7.48 -1.50 2.26
C LEU A 82 -8.98 -1.19 2.02
N ARG A 83 -9.90 -2.06 2.43
CA ARG A 83 -11.36 -1.88 2.21
C ARG A 83 -11.97 -0.56 2.69
N PRO A 84 -11.49 0.07 3.78
CA PRO A 84 -12.07 1.33 4.27
C PRO A 84 -11.72 2.57 3.44
N TRP A 85 -10.80 2.46 2.49
CA TRP A 85 -10.31 3.56 1.65
C TRP A 85 -10.86 3.42 0.23
#